data_AF-A0A357D2I2-F1
#
_entry.id   AF-A0A357D2I2-F1
#
_cell.length_a   1.000
_cell.length_b   1.000
_cell.length_c   1.000
_cell.angle_alpha   90.00
_cell.angle_beta   90.00
_cell.angle_gamma   90.00
#
_symmetry.space_group_name_H-M   'P 1'
#
loop_
_entity.id
_entity.type
_entity.pdbx_description
1 polymer ?
#
loop_
_entity_poly.entity_id
_entity_poly.type
_entity_poly.pdbx_seq_one_letter_code
_entity_poly.pdbx_strand_id
1 'polypeptide(L)'
;MESIRKIMSKRNSGIFLRVIPGHFATSNSHINYYIDMSLMKSRQSEASAIARAISGQYCYTTVVDTIVCLDGCDVIGAYLANELTNAGT
;
A
#
# COMPACT_ATOMS: atom_id res chain seq x y z
N MET A 1 0.13 10.48 25.58
CA MET A 1 0.31 9.49 24.49
C MET A 1 -0.47 10.03 23.30
N GLU A 2 0.21 10.50 22.26
CA GLU A 2 -0.48 11.05 21.09
C GLU A 2 -1.31 9.96 20.39
N SER A 3 -2.50 10.31 19.91
CA SER A 3 -3.43 9.36 19.32
C SER A 3 -3.04 8.96 17.89
N ILE A 4 -3.27 7.70 17.55
CA ILE A 4 -3.08 7.19 16.18
C ILE A 4 -3.98 7.97 15.23
N ARG A 5 -3.40 8.53 14.17
CA ARG A 5 -4.12 9.27 13.13
C ARG A 5 -4.37 8.38 11.91
N LYS A 6 -5.52 8.56 11.25
CA LYS A 6 -5.81 7.93 9.96
C LYS A 6 -5.78 8.99 8.87
N ILE A 7 -4.98 8.77 7.83
CA ILE A 7 -5.00 9.57 6.60
C ILE A 7 -5.84 8.81 5.60
N MET A 8 -7.02 9.32 5.29
CA MET A 8 -7.95 8.70 4.34
C MET A 8 -7.56 9.04 2.90
N SER A 9 -7.64 8.07 1.98
CA SER A 9 -7.48 8.36 0.56
C SER A 9 -8.65 9.18 0.03
N LYS A 10 -8.34 10.21 -0.77
CA LYS A 10 -9.35 11.05 -1.41
C LYS A 10 -10.08 10.35 -2.56
N ARG A 11 -9.46 9.33 -3.15
CA ARG A 11 -9.97 8.61 -4.34
C ARG A 11 -10.56 7.25 -4.01
N ASN A 12 -10.10 6.61 -2.94
CA ASN A 12 -10.53 5.28 -2.53
C ASN A 12 -10.85 5.26 -1.04
N SER A 13 -12.13 5.42 -0.69
CA SER A 13 -12.59 5.53 0.71
C SER A 13 -12.27 4.30 1.57
N GLY A 14 -12.03 3.14 0.95
CA GLY A 14 -11.59 1.91 1.62
C GLY A 14 -10.10 1.86 1.98
N ILE A 15 -9.30 2.83 1.54
CA ILE A 15 -7.85 2.88 1.77
C ILE A 15 -7.52 4.03 2.73
N PHE A 16 -6.77 3.71 3.78
CA PHE A 16 -6.28 4.69 4.74
C PHE A 16 -4.90 4.29 5.25
N LEU A 17 -4.07 5.29 5.56
CA LEU A 17 -2.80 5.08 6.24
C LEU A 17 -2.98 5.32 7.74
N ARG A 18 -2.47 4.40 8.57
CA ARG A 18 -2.36 4.62 10.02
C ARG A 18 -1.01 5.28 10.31
N VAL A 19 -1.05 6.44 10.94
CA VAL A 19 0.13 7.20 11.34
C VAL A 19 0.21 7.22 12.84
N ILE A 20 1.31 6.67 13.37
CA ILE A 20 1.58 6.58 14.80
C ILE A 20 2.64 7.63 15.13
N PRO A 21 2.31 8.69 15.86
CA PRO A 21 3.30 9.62 16.39
C PRO A 21 4.15 8.98 17.50
N GLY A 22 5.43 9.32 17.56
CA GLY A 22 6.36 8.77 18.56
C GLY A 22 7.79 9.22 18.30
N HIS A 23 8.75 8.49 18.88
CA HIS A 23 10.18 8.65 18.58
C HIS A 23 10.69 7.31 18.07
N PHE A 24 10.85 7.20 16.76
CA PHE A 24 11.33 5.99 16.11
C PHE A 24 12.75 6.24 15.58
N ALA A 25 13.60 5.22 15.64
CA ALA A 25 14.95 5.28 15.12
C ALA A 25 15.05 4.46 13.82
N THR A 26 15.59 5.08 12.79
CA THR A 26 16.13 4.40 11.61
C THR A 26 17.65 4.38 11.71
N SER A 27 18.34 3.67 10.81
CA SER A 27 19.81 3.56 10.83
C SER A 27 20.53 4.91 10.85
N ASN A 28 19.94 5.95 10.26
CA ASN A 28 20.58 7.27 10.07
C ASN A 28 19.74 8.47 10.54
N SER A 29 18.56 8.26 11.14
CA SER A 29 17.69 9.37 11.57
C SER A 29 16.71 8.95 12.65
N HIS A 30 16.40 9.89 13.54
CA HIS A 30 15.17 9.83 14.34
C HIS A 30 13.99 10.38 13.52
N ILE A 31 12.84 9.72 13.60
CA ILE A 31 11.61 10.12 12.92
C ILE A 31 10.46 10.18 13.94
N ASN A 32 9.56 11.14 13.74
CA ASN A 32 8.50 11.44 14.69
C ASN A 32 7.18 10.73 14.38
N TYR A 33 7.11 10.06 13.22
CA TYR A 33 5.90 9.40 12.73
C TYR A 33 6.25 8.07 12.08
N TYR A 34 5.50 7.04 12.44
CA TYR A 34 5.55 5.72 11.82
C TYR A 34 4.28 5.47 11.01
N ILE A 35 4.43 5.06 9.75
CA ILE A 35 3.31 4.65 8.89
C ILE A 35 3.13 3.14 9.08
N ASP A 36 2.07 2.75 9.77
CA ASP A 36 1.77 1.36 10.02
C ASP A 36 1.03 0.74 8.82
N MET A 37 1.73 -0.17 8.13
CA MET A 37 1.21 -0.92 6.99
C MET A 37 0.89 -2.39 7.30
N SER A 38 0.93 -2.81 8.57
CA SER A 38 0.81 -4.23 8.96
C SER A 38 -0.48 -4.87 8.45
N LEU A 39 -1.59 -4.14 8.50
CA LEU A 39 -2.90 -4.60 8.01
C LEU A 39 -2.97 -4.57 6.48
N MET A 40 -2.51 -3.49 5.86
CA MET A 40 -2.52 -3.32 4.41
C MET A 40 -1.73 -4.42 3.68
N LYS A 41 -0.64 -4.89 4.28
CA LYS A 41 0.21 -5.96 3.73
C LYS A 41 -0.40 -7.36 3.80
N SER A 42 -1.33 -7.62 4.72
CA SER A 42 -1.77 -8.98 5.05
C SER A 42 -3.27 -9.21 4.90
N ARG A 43 -4.10 -8.19 5.14
CA ARG A 43 -5.55 -8.31 5.09
C ARG A 43 -6.02 -8.26 3.65
N GLN A 44 -6.64 -9.35 3.21
CA GLN A 44 -7.13 -9.52 1.84
C GLN A 44 -7.92 -8.31 1.31
N SER A 45 -8.88 -7.81 2.08
CA SER A 45 -9.74 -6.70 1.63
C SER A 45 -8.99 -5.40 1.42
N GLU A 46 -7.96 -5.13 2.23
CA GLU A 46 -7.13 -3.92 2.10
C GLU A 46 -6.14 -4.07 0.95
N ALA A 47 -5.44 -5.21 0.88
CA ALA A 47 -4.48 -5.49 -0.17
C ALA A 47 -5.14 -5.46 -1.57
N SER A 48 -6.33 -6.04 -1.71
CA SER A 48 -7.10 -6.01 -2.96
C SER A 48 -7.54 -4.58 -3.34
N ALA A 49 -8.04 -3.79 -2.38
CA ALA A 49 -8.41 -2.40 -2.63
C ALA A 49 -7.20 -1.56 -3.07
N ILE A 50 -6.05 -1.76 -2.43
CA ILE A 50 -4.79 -1.08 -2.77
C ILE A 50 -4.33 -1.48 -4.18
N ALA A 51 -4.32 -2.78 -4.49
CA ALA A 51 -3.96 -3.29 -5.81
C ALA A 51 -4.81 -2.65 -6.92
N ARG A 52 -6.12 -2.58 -6.72
CA ARG A 52 -7.04 -1.92 -7.67
C ARG A 52 -6.79 -0.41 -7.81
N ALA A 53 -6.41 0.25 -6.74
CA ALA A 53 -6.05 1.67 -6.78
C ALA A 53 -4.74 1.91 -7.55
N ILE A 54 -3.77 1.01 -7.40
CA ILE A 54 -2.46 1.07 -8.07
C ILE A 54 -2.59 0.68 -9.53
N SER A 55 -3.36 -0.37 -9.87
CA SER A 55 -3.50 -0.87 -11.24
C SER A 55 -3.96 0.22 -12.20
N GLY A 56 -4.91 1.06 -11.79
CA GLY A 56 -5.38 2.21 -12.58
C GLY A 56 -4.30 3.21 -13.01
N GLN A 57 -3.10 3.18 -12.41
CA GLN A 57 -1.96 4.01 -12.85
C GLN A 57 -1.17 3.38 -14.02
N TYR A 58 -1.30 2.07 -14.24
CA TYR A 58 -0.48 1.31 -15.19
C TYR A 58 -1.30 0.68 -16.33
N CYS A 59 -2.53 0.21 -16.07
CA CYS A 59 -3.34 -0.61 -17.00
C CYS A 59 -3.49 -0.06 -18.43
N TYR A 60 -3.36 1.24 -18.65
CA TYR A 60 -3.61 1.87 -19.96
C TYR A 60 -2.37 2.46 -20.61
N THR A 61 -1.26 2.51 -19.89
CA THR A 61 -0.08 3.30 -20.29
C THR A 61 1.22 2.52 -20.22
N THR A 62 1.25 1.42 -19.45
CA THR A 62 2.48 0.71 -19.12
C THR A 62 2.24 -0.79 -19.22
N VAL A 63 3.02 -1.47 -20.06
CA VAL A 63 3.09 -2.94 -20.07
C VAL A 63 3.99 -3.38 -18.92
N VAL A 64 3.51 -4.31 -18.09
CA VAL A 64 4.20 -4.72 -16.87
C VAL A 64 4.49 -6.22 -16.92
N ASP A 65 5.73 -6.58 -17.26
CA ASP A 65 6.15 -7.99 -17.32
C ASP A 65 6.46 -8.60 -15.95
N THR A 66 6.84 -7.77 -14.97
CA THR A 66 7.27 -8.26 -13.64
C THR A 66 6.95 -7.24 -12.55
N ILE A 67 6.44 -7.74 -11.42
CA ILE A 67 6.21 -6.97 -10.20
C ILE A 67 7.18 -7.46 -9.13
N VAL A 68 8.08 -6.59 -8.68
CA VAL A 68 9.00 -6.88 -7.57
C VAL A 68 8.42 -6.31 -6.29
N CYS A 69 8.09 -7.19 -5.34
CA CYS A 69 7.55 -6.80 -4.04
C CYS A 69 8.68 -6.54 -3.04
N LEU A 70 8.55 -5.45 -2.29
CA LEU A 70 9.48 -5.10 -1.21
C LEU A 70 8.75 -5.15 0.12
N ASP A 71 9.48 -5.49 1.19
CA ASP A 71 9.03 -5.35 2.58
C ASP A 71 7.66 -6.01 2.86
N GLY A 72 7.49 -7.27 2.44
CA GLY A 72 6.29 -8.06 2.74
C GLY A 72 5.02 -7.59 2.03
N CYS A 73 5.14 -6.87 0.91
CA CYS A 73 4.00 -6.44 0.11
C CYS A 73 3.52 -7.50 -0.89
N ASP A 74 3.91 -8.76 -0.73
CA ASP A 74 3.68 -9.84 -1.70
C ASP A 74 2.20 -10.08 -1.96
N VAL A 75 1.35 -9.95 -0.94
CA VAL A 75 -0.11 -10.09 -1.09
C VAL A 75 -0.69 -8.97 -1.95
N ILE A 76 -0.21 -7.73 -1.76
CA ILE A 76 -0.60 -6.59 -2.59
C ILE A 76 -0.15 -6.82 -4.04
N GLY A 77 1.09 -7.27 -4.23
CA GLY A 77 1.65 -7.56 -5.54
C GLY A 77 0.90 -8.66 -6.28
N ALA A 78 0.50 -9.73 -5.57
CA ALA A 78 -0.32 -10.81 -6.14
C ALA A 78 -1.68 -10.31 -6.62
N TYR A 79 -2.37 -9.48 -5.83
CA TYR A 79 -3.61 -8.84 -6.27
C TYR A 79 -3.38 -7.87 -7.44
N LEU A 80 -2.28 -7.11 -7.42
CA LEU A 80 -1.95 -6.18 -8.51
C LEU A 80 -1.69 -6.92 -9.82
N ALA A 81 -0.94 -8.02 -9.80
CA ALA A 81 -0.72 -8.87 -10.97
C ALA A 81 -2.05 -9.35 -11.57
N ASN A 82 -2.98 -9.78 -10.72
CA ASN A 82 -4.29 -10.21 -11.16
C ASN A 82 -5.12 -9.05 -11.75
N GLU A 83 -5.08 -7.86 -11.14
CA GLU A 83 -5.75 -6.67 -11.68
C GLU A 83 -5.20 -6.27 -13.06
N LEU A 84 -3.88 -6.28 -13.24
CA LEU A 84 -3.24 -5.97 -14.53
C LEU A 84 -3.59 -7.01 -15.59
N THR A 85 -3.50 -8.30 -15.25
CA THR A 85 -3.84 -9.41 -16.16
C THR A 85 -5.30 -9.29 -16.64
N ASN A 86 -6.23 -9.00 -15.72
CA ASN A 86 -7.65 -8.83 -16.05
C ASN A 86 -7.93 -7.58 -16.89
N ALA A 87 -7.08 -6.55 -16.80
CA ALA A 87 -7.15 -5.37 -17.65
C ALA A 87 -6.57 -5.59 -19.06
N GLY A 88 -5.97 -6.76 -19.32
CA GLY A 88 -5.33 -7.10 -20.59
C GLY A 88 -3.88 -6.61 -20.72
N THR A 89 -3.24 -6.32 -19.58
CA THR A 89 -1.83 -5.92 -19.46
C THR A 89 -1.00 -6.96 -18.72
#